data_AF-A0A968PJI5-F1
#
_entry.id   AF-A0A968PJI5-F1
#
_cell.length_a   1.000
_cell.length_b   1.000
_cell.length_c   1.000
_cell.angle_alpha   90.00
_cell.angle_beta   90.00
_cell.angle_gamma   90.00
#
_symmetry.space_group_name_H-M   'P 1'
#
loop_
_entity.id
_entity.type
_entity.pdbx_description
1 polymer ?
#
loop_
_entity_poly.entity_id
_entity_poly.type
_entity_poly.pdbx_seq_one_letter_code
_entity_poly.pdbx_strand_id
1 'polypeptide(L)'
;MVIRPELSKHVIQRYIPFFIGLMAVLGGGLILVGWAAMLPLLRSLSAMMQAVPHAAPSLVALGMVLLLLGVLQWNTNTHRTTEIGLAGRWLIVLLSGAVAVLNIQALLEYSTGINIAPRLLLGVEQIAAVAEHFPGTVAPTIAINCTLLGIALLLFQHQSLLVGRVVQYLTLFVILNTLHLLVAHFYGFLGFVNTSLASTLIPFTTLMFLGVSSGIIALHLGKYNWNTLHTPRLHSWLLRRIIALALLAPLVVEVVARVIGYNDIGGARLYTFLVPIVDLFLLSGLIWVLEQVHYAGAHTSAVLQQSEQRYRLLIKNIPNGSVFSV
;
A
#
# COMPACT_ATOMS: atom_id res chain seq x y z
N MET A 1 32.47 14.05 -4.15
CA MET A 1 32.16 12.98 -3.19
C MET A 1 30.97 12.19 -3.75
N VAL A 2 31.23 11.09 -4.46
CA VAL A 2 30.17 10.29 -5.11
C VAL A 2 29.63 9.32 -4.07
N ILE A 3 28.45 9.62 -3.51
CA ILE A 3 27.76 8.70 -2.61
C ILE A 3 27.49 7.41 -3.41
N ARG A 4 28.03 6.27 -2.96
CA ARG A 4 27.78 4.99 -3.64
C ARG A 4 26.27 4.72 -3.60
N PRO A 5 25.60 4.58 -4.76
CA PRO A 5 24.15 4.44 -4.82
C PRO A 5 23.62 3.19 -4.10
N GLU A 6 24.48 2.21 -3.85
CA GLU A 6 24.13 1.00 -3.11
C GLU A 6 23.91 1.25 -1.60
N LEU A 7 24.67 2.17 -1.00
CA LEU A 7 24.53 2.47 0.43
C LEU A 7 23.16 3.11 0.75
N SER A 8 22.64 3.92 -0.18
CA SER A 8 21.33 4.58 -0.05
C SER A 8 20.16 3.59 -0.05
N LYS A 9 20.22 2.54 -0.89
CA LYS A 9 19.14 1.55 -1.02
C LYS A 9 18.92 0.77 0.28
N HIS A 10 19.99 0.39 0.96
CA HIS A 10 19.90 -0.37 2.21
C HIS A 10 19.35 0.48 3.37
N VAL A 11 19.71 1.76 3.42
CA VAL A 11 19.16 2.70 4.42
C VAL A 11 17.65 2.86 4.19
N ILE A 12 17.24 3.10 2.95
CA ILE A 12 15.83 3.27 2.58
C ILE A 12 15.00 2.03 2.94
N GLN A 13 15.46 0.83 2.53
CA GLN A 13 14.75 -0.42 2.82
C GLN A 13 14.64 -0.74 4.30
N ARG A 14 15.61 -0.29 5.10
CA ARG A 14 15.64 -0.56 6.54
C ARG A 14 14.75 0.41 7.32
N TYR A 15 15.04 1.71 7.19
CA TYR A 15 14.51 2.70 8.12
C TYR A 15 13.08 3.10 7.77
N ILE A 16 12.73 3.18 6.49
CA ILE A 16 11.40 3.59 6.06
C ILE A 16 10.30 2.67 6.61
N PRO A 17 10.30 1.34 6.37
CA PRO A 17 9.26 0.47 6.90
C PRO A 17 9.27 0.42 8.43
N PHE A 18 10.44 0.53 9.06
CA PHE A 18 10.54 0.58 10.51
C PHE A 18 9.85 1.81 11.09
N PHE A 19 10.19 3.02 10.62
CA PHE A 19 9.59 4.26 11.13
C PHE A 19 8.10 4.34 10.83
N ILE A 20 7.69 3.93 9.63
CA ILE A 20 6.27 3.86 9.27
C ILE A 20 5.53 2.85 10.14
N GLY A 21 6.11 1.67 10.35
CA GLY A 21 5.56 0.66 11.24
C GLY A 21 5.41 1.18 12.67
N LEU A 22 6.42 1.89 13.17
CA LEU A 22 6.38 2.54 14.48
C LEU A 22 5.25 3.58 14.55
N MET A 23 5.13 4.45 13.56
CA MET A 23 4.06 5.44 13.49
C MET A 23 2.67 4.80 13.45
N ALA A 24 2.49 3.71 12.70
CA ALA A 24 1.24 2.97 12.63
C ALA A 24 0.90 2.29 13.96
N VAL A 25 1.88 1.69 14.65
CA VAL A 25 1.68 1.09 15.98
C VAL A 25 1.33 2.16 17.02
N LEU A 26 2.08 3.27 17.06
CA LEU A 26 1.81 4.35 18.01
C LEU A 26 0.46 5.01 17.72
N GLY A 27 0.17 5.28 16.45
CA GLY A 27 -1.10 5.87 16.02
C GLY A 27 -2.31 4.99 16.35
N GLY A 28 -2.26 3.71 15.95
CA GLY A 28 -3.32 2.75 16.26
C GLY A 28 -3.42 2.45 17.76
N GLY A 29 -2.28 2.36 18.46
CA GLY A 29 -2.22 2.14 19.90
C GLY A 29 -2.82 3.30 20.69
N LEU A 30 -2.54 4.55 20.29
CA LEU A 30 -3.13 5.74 20.89
C LEU A 30 -4.66 5.75 20.74
N ILE A 31 -5.17 5.32 19.58
CA ILE A 31 -6.61 5.18 19.36
C ILE A 31 -7.21 4.12 20.28
N LEU A 32 -6.56 2.95 20.41
CA LEU A 32 -7.01 1.88 21.29
C LEU A 32 -7.00 2.28 22.77
N VAL A 33 -5.92 2.93 23.23
CA VAL A 33 -5.79 3.41 24.61
C VAL A 33 -6.80 4.50 24.90
N GLY A 34 -6.94 5.48 24.01
CA GLY A 34 -7.93 6.56 24.15
C GLY A 34 -9.36 6.04 24.20
N TRP A 35 -9.63 5.00 23.42
CA TRP A 35 -10.92 4.31 23.43
C TRP A 35 -11.14 3.51 24.72
N ALA A 36 -10.18 2.69 25.14
CA ALA A 36 -10.29 1.84 26.35
C ALA A 36 -10.36 2.64 27.65
N ALA A 37 -9.63 3.76 27.74
CA ALA A 37 -9.56 4.57 28.96
C ALA A 37 -10.76 5.53 29.12
N MET A 38 -11.68 5.60 28.15
CA MET A 38 -12.85 6.51 28.13
C MET A 38 -12.48 7.98 28.44
N LEU A 39 -11.23 8.38 28.18
CA LEU A 39 -10.70 9.69 28.58
C LEU A 39 -11.38 10.80 27.78
N PRO A 40 -12.09 11.76 28.41
CA PRO A 40 -12.84 12.80 27.70
C PRO A 40 -11.98 13.65 26.75
N LEU A 41 -10.73 13.92 27.13
CA LEU A 41 -9.76 14.69 26.32
C LEU A 41 -9.33 13.91 25.07
N LEU A 42 -9.10 12.60 25.21
CA LEU A 42 -8.88 11.72 24.07
C LEU A 42 -10.20 11.45 23.35
N ARG A 43 -11.36 11.69 23.96
CA ARG A 43 -12.69 11.52 23.36
C ARG A 43 -13.12 12.71 22.51
N SER A 44 -12.62 13.93 22.80
CA SER A 44 -12.76 15.09 21.94
C SER A 44 -11.80 15.02 20.74
N LEU A 45 -10.56 14.57 20.97
CA LEU A 45 -9.67 14.14 19.88
C LEU A 45 -10.23 12.91 19.16
N SER A 46 -10.91 12.01 19.88
CA SER A 46 -11.60 10.87 19.29
C SER A 46 -12.96 11.22 18.73
N ALA A 47 -13.55 12.40 18.88
CA ALA A 47 -14.65 12.78 17.99
C ALA A 47 -14.13 12.81 16.54
N MET A 48 -12.85 13.16 16.38
CA MET A 48 -12.04 12.99 15.18
C MET A 48 -11.51 11.56 14.94
N MET A 49 -11.71 10.60 15.86
CA MET A 49 -11.27 9.18 15.81
C MET A 49 -12.38 8.14 16.11
N GLN A 50 -13.65 8.55 16.22
CA GLN A 50 -14.72 7.80 16.91
C GLN A 50 -15.22 6.61 16.08
N ALA A 51 -15.00 6.62 14.77
CA ALA A 51 -15.29 5.49 13.88
C ALA A 51 -14.05 4.63 13.53
N VAL A 52 -12.91 4.85 14.19
CA VAL A 52 -11.66 4.10 13.98
C VAL A 52 -11.33 3.03 15.05
N PRO A 53 -12.06 2.84 16.19
CA PRO A 53 -11.69 1.79 17.17
C PRO A 53 -11.56 0.40 16.54
N HIS A 54 -12.40 0.07 15.56
CA HIS A 54 -12.40 -1.22 14.89
C HIS A 54 -11.28 -1.37 13.85
N ALA A 55 -10.79 -0.26 13.28
CA ALA A 55 -9.68 -0.26 12.33
C ALA A 55 -8.31 -0.18 13.03
N ALA A 56 -8.26 0.34 14.25
CA ALA A 56 -7.04 0.51 15.02
C ALA A 56 -6.26 -0.80 15.27
N PRO A 57 -6.88 -1.95 15.62
CA PRO A 57 -6.17 -3.23 15.74
C PRO A 57 -5.49 -3.63 14.43
N SER A 58 -6.16 -3.41 13.30
CA SER A 58 -5.61 -3.71 11.98
C SER A 58 -4.39 -2.82 11.68
N LEU A 59 -4.46 -1.53 11.97
CA LEU A 59 -3.33 -0.61 11.81
C LEU A 59 -2.15 -0.97 12.71
N VAL A 60 -2.41 -1.33 13.97
CA VAL A 60 -1.36 -1.79 14.90
C VAL A 60 -0.71 -3.07 14.37
N ALA A 61 -1.50 -4.05 13.94
CA ALA A 61 -0.98 -5.31 13.40
C ALA A 61 -0.16 -5.09 12.12
N LEU A 62 -0.65 -4.29 11.17
CA LEU A 62 0.10 -3.89 9.97
C LEU A 62 1.42 -3.19 10.32
N GLY A 63 1.38 -2.28 11.30
CA GLY A 63 2.57 -1.58 11.80
C GLY A 63 3.58 -2.52 12.45
N MET A 64 3.12 -3.46 13.27
CA MET A 64 3.96 -4.50 13.88
C MET A 64 4.60 -5.39 12.82
N VAL A 65 3.85 -5.78 11.79
CA VAL A 65 4.39 -6.56 10.67
C VAL A 65 5.52 -5.79 9.97
N LEU A 66 5.32 -4.49 9.67
CA LEU A 66 6.37 -3.66 9.05
C LEU A 66 7.61 -3.50 9.94
N LEU A 67 7.43 -3.33 11.25
CA LEU A 67 8.53 -3.28 12.22
C LEU A 67 9.34 -4.59 12.20
N LEU A 68 8.66 -5.73 12.30
CA LEU A 68 9.29 -7.05 12.27
C LEU A 68 10.02 -7.28 10.95
N LEU A 69 9.42 -6.90 9.82
CA LEU A 69 10.06 -7.00 8.51
C LEU A 69 11.30 -6.10 8.39
N GLY A 70 11.26 -4.88 8.91
CA GLY A 70 12.42 -3.99 8.95
C GLY A 70 13.57 -4.56 9.79
N VAL A 71 13.26 -5.17 10.94
CA VAL A 71 14.25 -5.82 11.82
C VAL A 71 14.80 -7.12 11.21
N LEU A 72 13.95 -7.93 10.57
CA LEU A 72 14.39 -9.17 9.91
C LEU A 72 15.32 -8.88 8.73
N GLN A 73 15.01 -7.85 7.93
CA GLN A 73 15.87 -7.41 6.83
C GLN A 73 17.23 -6.92 7.33
N TRP A 74 17.27 -6.26 8.50
CA TRP A 74 18.52 -5.86 9.13
C TRP A 74 19.40 -7.06 9.44
N ASN A 75 18.83 -8.10 10.06
CA ASN A 75 19.62 -9.23 10.54
C ASN A 75 20.17 -10.09 9.39
N THR A 76 19.41 -10.25 8.30
CA THR A 76 19.85 -11.02 7.12
C THR A 76 21.10 -10.47 6.44
N ASN A 77 21.36 -9.16 6.52
CA ASN A 77 22.57 -8.57 5.94
C ASN A 77 23.83 -8.79 6.77
N THR A 78 23.69 -9.14 8.05
CA THR A 78 24.81 -9.26 9.00
C THR A 78 25.35 -10.69 9.16
N HIS A 79 24.97 -11.63 8.28
CA HIS A 79 25.34 -13.06 8.33
C HIS A 79 25.03 -13.81 9.64
N ARG A 80 24.47 -13.16 10.66
CA ARG A 80 23.99 -13.80 11.89
C ARG A 80 22.62 -14.41 11.66
N THR A 81 22.63 -15.65 11.18
CA THR A 81 21.46 -16.53 11.10
C THR A 81 21.05 -16.96 12.51
N THR A 82 20.36 -16.09 13.24
CA THR A 82 19.81 -16.41 14.57
C THR A 82 18.34 -16.79 14.48
N GLU A 83 17.96 -17.80 15.25
CA GLU A 83 16.65 -18.45 15.42
C GLU A 83 15.42 -17.52 15.49
N ILE A 84 15.63 -16.24 15.80
CA ILE A 84 14.65 -15.14 15.71
C ILE A 84 13.95 -15.11 14.33
N GLY A 85 14.62 -15.59 13.27
CA GLY A 85 14.08 -15.63 11.92
C GLY A 85 12.82 -16.47 11.73
N LEU A 86 12.65 -17.59 12.45
CA LEU A 86 11.50 -18.49 12.25
C LEU A 86 10.26 -18.01 13.01
N ALA A 87 10.42 -17.72 14.31
CA ALA A 87 9.32 -17.22 15.14
C ALA A 87 8.79 -15.86 14.62
N GLY A 88 9.69 -14.96 14.21
CA GLY A 88 9.30 -13.68 13.64
C GLY A 88 8.51 -13.82 12.33
N ARG A 89 8.87 -14.77 11.47
CA ARG A 89 8.12 -15.06 10.23
C ARG A 89 6.73 -15.60 10.50
N TRP A 90 6.59 -16.54 11.44
CA TRP A 90 5.28 -17.05 11.85
C TRP A 90 4.39 -15.96 12.41
N LEU A 91 4.95 -15.07 13.25
CA LEU A 91 4.22 -13.93 13.78
C LEU A 91 3.75 -12.98 12.67
N ILE A 92 4.59 -12.72 11.66
CA ILE A 92 4.19 -11.91 10.51
C ILE A 92 3.04 -12.55 9.74
N VAL A 93 3.11 -13.85 9.45
CA VAL A 93 2.04 -14.58 8.75
C VAL A 93 0.74 -14.51 9.54
N LEU A 94 0.81 -14.77 10.85
CA LEU A 94 -0.35 -14.76 11.74
C LEU A 94 -0.98 -13.36 11.79
N LEU A 95 -0.19 -12.30 12.02
CA LEU A 95 -0.70 -10.93 12.07
C LEU A 95 -1.28 -10.48 10.72
N SER A 96 -0.59 -10.76 9.61
CA SER A 96 -1.07 -10.36 8.27
C SER A 96 -2.34 -11.11 7.88
N GLY A 97 -2.41 -12.42 8.19
CA GLY A 97 -3.59 -13.24 7.99
C GLY A 97 -4.76 -12.80 8.87
N ALA A 98 -4.52 -12.49 10.14
CA ALA A 98 -5.53 -11.97 11.04
C ALA A 98 -6.11 -10.64 10.53
N VAL A 99 -5.27 -9.71 10.06
CA VAL A 99 -5.74 -8.47 9.44
C VAL A 99 -6.64 -8.75 8.23
N ALA A 100 -6.22 -9.64 7.33
CA ALA A 100 -7.03 -9.97 6.16
C ALA A 100 -8.38 -10.59 6.54
N VAL A 101 -8.39 -11.59 7.42
CA VAL A 101 -9.61 -12.31 7.84
C VAL A 101 -10.58 -11.38 8.57
N LEU A 102 -10.09 -10.58 9.53
CA LEU A 102 -10.94 -9.65 10.30
C LEU A 102 -11.64 -8.63 9.40
N ASN A 103 -10.94 -8.12 8.38
CA ASN A 103 -11.52 -7.12 7.49
C ASN A 103 -12.39 -7.74 6.39
N ILE A 104 -12.11 -8.98 5.94
CA ILE A 104 -13.03 -9.74 5.08
C ILE A 104 -14.34 -9.99 5.81
N GLN A 105 -14.27 -10.35 7.09
CA GLN A 105 -15.47 -10.53 7.92
C GLN A 105 -16.27 -9.22 8.00
N ALA A 106 -15.62 -8.09 8.25
CA ALA A 106 -16.29 -6.79 8.27
C ALA A 106 -16.99 -6.46 6.93
N LEU A 107 -16.40 -6.84 5.80
CA LEU A 107 -17.03 -6.70 4.47
C LEU A 107 -18.23 -7.63 4.28
N LEU A 108 -18.15 -8.87 4.76
CA LEU A 108 -19.26 -9.81 4.73
C LEU A 108 -20.44 -9.30 5.56
N GLU A 109 -20.18 -8.77 6.76
CA GLU A 109 -21.22 -8.16 7.60
C GLU A 109 -21.88 -6.97 6.92
N TYR A 110 -21.07 -6.10 6.30
CA TYR A 110 -21.59 -4.97 5.53
C TYR A 110 -22.46 -5.41 4.34
N SER A 111 -22.03 -6.43 3.60
CA SER A 111 -22.73 -6.90 2.40
C SER A 111 -24.00 -7.71 2.68
N THR A 112 -24.00 -8.48 3.77
CA THR A 112 -25.13 -9.36 4.14
C THR A 112 -26.09 -8.70 5.12
N GLY A 113 -25.65 -7.66 5.83
CA GLY A 113 -26.36 -7.09 6.98
C GLY A 113 -26.43 -8.03 8.18
N ILE A 114 -25.80 -9.21 8.12
CA ILE A 114 -25.75 -10.18 9.21
C ILE A 114 -24.60 -9.79 10.12
N ASN A 115 -24.89 -9.60 11.40
CA ASN A 115 -23.87 -9.31 12.41
C ASN A 115 -23.14 -10.61 12.79
N ILE A 116 -22.03 -10.90 12.11
CA ILE A 116 -21.20 -12.10 12.32
C ILE A 116 -20.21 -11.89 13.47
N ALA A 117 -19.84 -10.64 13.76
CA ALA A 117 -18.84 -10.31 14.77
C ALA A 117 -19.36 -10.58 16.19
N PRO A 118 -18.53 -11.18 17.05
CA PRO A 118 -18.70 -11.07 18.48
C PRO A 118 -18.39 -9.61 18.88
N ARG A 119 -19.36 -8.71 18.69
CA ARG A 119 -19.36 -7.31 19.18
C ARG A 119 -19.10 -7.22 20.69
N LEU A 120 -19.17 -8.36 21.38
CA LEU A 120 -18.94 -8.57 22.80
C LEU A 120 -17.47 -8.39 23.26
N LEU A 121 -16.46 -8.67 22.42
CA LEU A 121 -15.06 -8.65 22.91
C LEU A 121 -14.55 -7.25 23.28
N LEU A 122 -15.21 -6.20 22.78
CA LEU A 122 -14.91 -4.82 23.11
C LEU A 122 -16.04 -4.16 23.94
N GLY A 123 -17.10 -4.87 24.36
CA GLY A 123 -18.13 -4.27 25.24
C GLY A 123 -18.86 -3.05 24.66
N VAL A 124 -19.07 -2.99 23.34
CA VAL A 124 -19.55 -1.79 22.60
C VAL A 124 -21.08 -1.69 22.53
N GLU A 125 -21.84 -2.33 23.43
CA GLU A 125 -23.31 -2.36 23.32
C GLU A 125 -24.01 -1.03 23.67
N GLN A 126 -23.34 -0.06 24.29
CA GLN A 126 -24.03 1.13 24.84
C GLN A 126 -23.96 2.43 24.02
N ILE A 127 -23.26 2.49 22.87
CA ILE A 127 -23.15 3.74 22.07
C ILE A 127 -24.12 3.72 20.86
N ALA A 128 -25.25 3.03 20.98
CA ALA A 128 -26.17 2.76 19.86
C ALA A 128 -27.20 3.86 19.55
N ALA A 129 -27.00 5.12 19.96
CA ALA A 129 -28.06 6.13 19.87
C ALA A 129 -27.94 7.14 18.72
N VAL A 130 -26.83 7.20 17.98
CA VAL A 130 -26.66 8.25 16.94
C VAL A 130 -26.10 7.66 15.63
N ALA A 131 -27.02 7.54 14.68
CA ALA A 131 -26.85 7.48 13.22
C ALA A 131 -26.49 6.13 12.53
N GLU A 132 -27.50 5.65 11.78
CA GLU A 132 -27.49 4.99 10.47
C GLU A 132 -26.90 3.56 10.29
N HIS A 133 -27.84 2.67 9.95
CA HIS A 133 -27.76 1.32 9.38
C HIS A 133 -26.92 0.25 10.10
N PHE A 134 -25.70 0.50 10.60
CA PHE A 134 -24.93 -0.47 11.40
C PHE A 134 -23.93 0.23 12.34
N PRO A 135 -24.34 0.70 13.53
CA PRO A 135 -23.40 1.31 14.48
C PRO A 135 -22.31 0.29 14.88
N GLY A 136 -21.04 0.68 14.75
CA GLY A 136 -19.87 -0.10 15.16
C GLY A 136 -19.17 -0.94 14.08
N THR A 137 -19.46 -0.75 12.80
CA THR A 137 -18.73 -1.45 11.71
C THR A 137 -17.63 -0.57 11.11
N VAL A 138 -16.55 -1.19 10.65
CA VAL A 138 -15.49 -0.50 9.91
C VAL A 138 -16.06 0.00 8.58
N ALA A 139 -15.74 1.22 8.17
CA ALA A 139 -16.14 1.72 6.85
C ALA A 139 -15.66 0.77 5.74
N PRO A 140 -16.47 0.45 4.72
CA PRO A 140 -16.13 -0.55 3.70
C PRO A 140 -14.79 -0.29 3.01
N THR A 141 -14.47 0.98 2.75
CA THR A 141 -13.21 1.37 2.11
C THR A 141 -11.99 1.08 2.99
N ILE A 142 -12.09 1.31 4.30
CA ILE A 142 -11.05 0.98 5.28
C ILE A 142 -10.88 -0.54 5.35
N ALA A 143 -11.98 -1.30 5.38
CA ALA A 143 -11.93 -2.76 5.42
C ALA A 143 -11.32 -3.35 4.13
N ILE A 144 -11.66 -2.82 2.95
CA ILE A 144 -11.01 -3.19 1.69
C ILE A 144 -9.51 -2.91 1.76
N ASN A 145 -9.10 -1.69 2.15
CA ASN A 145 -7.69 -1.32 2.20
C ASN A 145 -6.89 -2.18 3.17
N CYS A 146 -7.39 -2.39 4.38
CA CYS A 146 -6.78 -3.29 5.36
C CYS A 146 -6.67 -4.74 4.84
N THR A 147 -7.73 -5.25 4.20
CA THR A 147 -7.75 -6.59 3.61
C THR A 147 -6.65 -6.73 2.56
N LEU A 148 -6.57 -5.80 1.62
CA LEU A 148 -5.59 -5.82 0.54
C LEU A 148 -4.16 -5.71 1.08
N LEU A 149 -3.91 -4.84 2.08
CA LEU A 149 -2.60 -4.74 2.74
C LEU A 149 -2.24 -6.01 3.52
N GLY A 150 -3.20 -6.63 4.22
CA GLY A 150 -2.99 -7.90 4.91
C GLY A 150 -2.62 -9.03 3.95
N ILE A 151 -3.35 -9.15 2.83
CA ILE A 151 -3.03 -10.12 1.77
C ILE A 151 -1.66 -9.82 1.14
N ALA A 152 -1.37 -8.55 0.86
CA ALA A 152 -0.09 -8.11 0.31
C ALA A 152 1.09 -8.51 1.23
N LEU A 153 0.96 -8.34 2.55
CA LEU A 153 1.99 -8.73 3.52
C LEU A 153 2.09 -10.25 3.73
N LEU A 154 0.99 -10.98 3.60
CA LEU A 154 1.00 -12.44 3.63
C LEU A 154 1.76 -12.99 2.41
N LEU A 155 1.42 -12.48 1.22
CA LEU A 155 2.08 -12.82 -0.03
C LEU A 155 3.56 -12.41 -0.05
N PHE A 156 3.95 -11.35 0.67
CA PHE A 156 5.35 -10.91 0.77
C PHE A 156 6.31 -11.99 1.29
N GLN A 157 5.81 -12.98 2.03
CA GLN A 157 6.63 -14.08 2.54
C GLN A 157 7.11 -15.03 1.42
N HIS A 158 6.46 -15.01 0.26
CA HIS A 158 6.83 -15.84 -0.88
C HIS A 158 7.77 -15.10 -1.82
N GLN A 159 8.91 -15.74 -2.14
CA GLN A 159 9.98 -15.14 -2.95
C GLN A 159 9.74 -15.20 -4.47
N SER A 160 8.50 -15.48 -4.91
CA SER A 160 8.19 -15.56 -6.34
C SER A 160 8.12 -14.17 -6.98
N LEU A 161 8.61 -14.06 -8.22
CA LEU A 161 8.50 -12.84 -9.03
C LEU A 161 7.04 -12.45 -9.29
N LEU A 162 6.18 -13.44 -9.58
CA LEU A 162 4.76 -13.21 -9.84
C LEU A 162 4.07 -12.69 -8.57
N VAL A 163 4.38 -13.29 -7.43
CA VAL A 163 3.83 -12.86 -6.13
C VAL A 163 4.27 -11.44 -5.79
N GLY A 164 5.53 -11.09 -6.01
CA GLY A 164 6.02 -9.72 -5.82
C GLY A 164 5.28 -8.67 -6.67
N ARG A 165 4.84 -9.03 -7.89
CA ARG A 165 4.00 -8.16 -8.72
C ARG A 165 2.59 -8.00 -8.14
N VAL A 166 1.98 -9.10 -7.70
CA VAL A 166 0.64 -9.05 -7.08
C VAL A 166 0.66 -8.15 -5.84
N VAL A 167 1.67 -8.28 -4.98
CA VAL A 167 1.85 -7.43 -3.79
C VAL A 167 1.95 -5.95 -4.17
N GLN A 168 2.69 -5.64 -5.25
CA GLN A 168 2.80 -4.26 -5.74
C GLN A 168 1.46 -3.73 -6.25
N TYR A 169 0.72 -4.50 -7.04
CA TYR A 169 -0.59 -4.07 -7.54
C TYR A 169 -1.61 -3.87 -6.42
N LEU A 170 -1.65 -4.77 -5.43
CA LEU A 170 -2.48 -4.61 -4.24
C LEU A 170 -2.13 -3.32 -3.49
N THR A 171 -0.84 -3.07 -3.28
CA THR A 171 -0.37 -1.89 -2.55
C THR A 171 -0.65 -0.59 -3.32
N LEU A 172 -0.44 -0.59 -4.65
CA LEU A 172 -0.75 0.56 -5.51
C LEU A 172 -2.25 0.85 -5.54
N PHE A 173 -3.09 -0.18 -5.59
CA PHE A 173 -4.54 -0.03 -5.51
C PHE A 173 -4.96 0.64 -4.21
N VAL A 174 -4.38 0.23 -3.08
CA VAL A 174 -4.62 0.86 -1.78
C VAL A 174 -4.20 2.34 -1.78
N ILE A 175 -3.05 2.68 -2.37
CA ILE A 175 -2.60 4.07 -2.50
C ILE A 175 -3.61 4.90 -3.30
N LEU A 176 -4.05 4.40 -4.46
CA LEU A 176 -5.01 5.12 -5.30
C LEU A 176 -6.35 5.31 -4.59
N ASN A 177 -6.90 4.25 -4.00
CA ASN A 177 -8.15 4.31 -3.23
C ASN A 177 -8.03 5.30 -2.06
N THR A 178 -6.89 5.28 -1.37
CA THR A 178 -6.62 6.20 -0.26
C THR A 178 -6.51 7.66 -0.72
N LEU A 179 -5.84 7.92 -1.83
CA LEU A 179 -5.78 9.27 -2.41
C LEU A 179 -7.13 9.75 -2.89
N HIS A 180 -7.94 8.87 -3.45
CA HIS A 180 -9.31 9.18 -3.82
C HIS A 180 -10.13 9.60 -2.59
N LEU A 181 -10.03 8.87 -1.47
CA LEU A 181 -10.67 9.26 -0.22
C LEU A 181 -10.20 10.64 0.28
N LEU A 182 -8.89 10.92 0.19
CA LEU A 182 -8.32 12.20 0.60
C LEU A 182 -8.85 13.35 -0.25
N VAL A 183 -8.93 13.15 -1.57
CA VAL A 183 -9.48 14.10 -2.53
C VAL A 183 -10.97 14.34 -2.22
N ALA A 184 -11.77 13.28 -2.13
CA ALA A 184 -13.19 13.38 -1.79
C ALA A 184 -13.43 14.12 -0.45
N HIS A 185 -12.55 13.94 0.52
CA HIS A 185 -12.56 14.69 1.78
C HIS A 185 -12.32 16.19 1.58
N PHE A 186 -11.23 16.57 0.90
CA PHE A 186 -10.89 18.00 0.70
C PHE A 186 -11.97 18.76 -0.07
N TYR A 187 -12.65 18.11 -1.00
CA TYR A 187 -13.68 18.74 -1.81
C TYR A 187 -15.08 18.68 -1.19
N GLY A 188 -15.23 18.02 -0.03
CA GLY A 188 -16.49 17.97 0.73
C GLY A 188 -17.55 17.10 0.07
N PHE A 189 -17.14 15.99 -0.57
CA PHE A 189 -18.05 15.11 -1.29
C PHE A 189 -18.92 14.29 -0.32
N LEU A 190 -20.02 14.91 0.10
CA LEU A 190 -20.99 14.40 1.06
C LEU A 190 -21.50 12.99 0.70
N GLY A 191 -21.64 12.61 -0.58
CA GLY A 191 -22.07 11.26 -0.95
C GLY A 191 -21.19 10.10 -0.45
N PHE A 192 -19.89 10.34 -0.23
CA PHE A 192 -18.94 9.39 0.37
C PHE A 192 -18.65 9.68 1.85
N VAL A 193 -19.02 10.88 2.31
CA VAL A 193 -18.62 11.48 3.59
C VAL A 193 -19.82 11.71 4.53
N ASN A 194 -21.06 11.43 4.08
CA ASN A 194 -22.30 11.90 4.71
C ASN A 194 -22.69 11.27 6.04
N THR A 195 -21.95 10.28 6.53
CA THR A 195 -22.04 10.00 7.96
C THR A 195 -21.20 11.06 8.65
N SER A 196 -21.81 11.97 9.40
CA SER A 196 -21.18 13.17 9.99
C SER A 196 -19.88 12.92 10.77
N LEU A 197 -19.63 11.68 11.19
CA LEU A 197 -18.39 11.21 11.83
C LEU A 197 -17.27 10.84 10.83
N ALA A 198 -17.58 10.47 9.58
CA ALA A 198 -16.61 10.06 8.55
C ALA A 198 -15.70 11.21 8.08
N SER A 199 -16.19 12.45 8.04
CA SER A 199 -15.42 13.58 7.48
C SER A 199 -14.09 13.81 8.21
N THR A 200 -14.08 13.85 9.54
CA THR A 200 -12.88 14.15 10.33
C THR A 200 -11.85 13.01 10.40
N LEU A 201 -12.24 11.78 10.05
CA LEU A 201 -11.42 10.57 10.20
C LEU A 201 -10.52 10.28 9.00
N ILE A 202 -10.86 10.87 7.85
CA ILE A 202 -10.23 10.57 6.57
C ILE A 202 -8.75 11.00 6.54
N PRO A 203 -8.31 12.18 7.03
CA PRO A 203 -6.92 12.60 6.87
C PRO A 203 -5.93 11.66 7.57
N PHE A 204 -6.20 11.32 8.83
CA PHE A 204 -5.27 10.50 9.62
C PHE A 204 -5.19 9.06 9.11
N THR A 205 -6.34 8.43 8.87
CA THR A 205 -6.38 7.05 8.34
C THR A 205 -5.77 6.96 6.94
N THR A 206 -6.00 7.98 6.10
CA THR A 206 -5.36 8.10 4.80
C THR A 206 -3.84 8.19 4.93
N LEU A 207 -3.32 9.07 5.79
CA LEU A 207 -1.89 9.20 6.00
C LEU A 207 -1.26 7.89 6.51
N MET A 208 -1.98 7.16 7.37
CA MET A 208 -1.52 5.84 7.84
C MET A 208 -1.52 4.81 6.71
N PHE A 209 -2.55 4.75 5.85
CA PHE A 209 -2.56 3.84 4.72
C PHE A 209 -1.50 4.17 3.68
N LEU A 210 -1.30 5.45 3.36
CA LEU A 210 -0.20 5.90 2.50
C LEU A 210 1.17 5.55 3.10
N GLY A 211 1.33 5.81 4.40
CA GLY A 211 2.49 5.41 5.17
C GLY A 211 2.73 3.91 5.03
N VAL A 212 1.85 3.06 5.54
CA VAL A 212 1.98 1.60 5.50
C VAL A 212 2.25 1.10 4.08
N SER A 213 1.52 1.59 3.08
CA SER A 213 1.73 1.22 1.66
C SER A 213 3.12 1.58 1.17
N SER A 214 3.61 2.78 1.50
CA SER A 214 4.97 3.20 1.16
C SER A 214 6.04 2.36 1.87
N GLY A 215 5.77 1.91 3.11
CA GLY A 215 6.62 0.96 3.83
C GLY A 215 6.70 -0.39 3.12
N ILE A 216 5.57 -0.93 2.65
CA ILE A 216 5.52 -2.17 1.87
C ILE A 216 6.31 -2.01 0.56
N ILE A 217 6.12 -0.90 -0.18
CA ILE A 217 6.89 -0.63 -1.41
C ILE A 217 8.38 -0.52 -1.10
N ALA A 218 8.76 0.16 -0.02
CA ALA A 218 10.16 0.30 0.40
C ALA A 218 10.82 -1.06 0.64
N LEU A 219 10.10 -2.02 1.24
CA LEU A 219 10.57 -3.40 1.42
C LEU A 219 10.82 -4.14 0.09
N HIS A 220 10.23 -3.69 -1.03
CA HIS A 220 10.36 -4.29 -2.36
C HIS A 220 11.42 -3.64 -3.26
N LEU A 221 11.87 -2.42 -2.95
CA LEU A 221 12.79 -1.63 -3.79
C LEU A 221 14.12 -2.34 -4.12
N GLY A 222 14.49 -3.39 -3.38
CA GLY A 222 15.73 -4.16 -3.58
C GLY A 222 15.56 -5.53 -4.24
N LYS A 223 14.38 -6.13 -4.16
CA LYS A 223 14.16 -7.52 -4.61
C LYS A 223 13.61 -7.60 -6.03
N TYR A 224 12.90 -6.57 -6.46
CA TYR A 224 12.24 -6.54 -7.76
C TYR A 224 12.77 -5.35 -8.55
N ASN A 225 12.76 -5.45 -9.88
CA ASN A 225 13.36 -4.51 -10.83
C ASN A 225 12.73 -3.10 -10.85
N TRP A 226 12.46 -2.47 -9.71
CA TRP A 226 12.09 -1.04 -9.58
C TRP A 226 13.18 -0.09 -10.08
N ASN A 227 14.38 -0.61 -10.37
CA ASN A 227 15.44 0.16 -11.01
C ASN A 227 14.96 0.79 -12.34
N THR A 228 13.96 0.21 -13.02
CA THR A 228 13.37 0.80 -14.23
C THR A 228 12.76 2.18 -14.00
N LEU A 229 12.12 2.43 -12.85
CA LEU A 229 11.58 3.75 -12.49
C LEU A 229 12.65 4.82 -12.22
N HIS A 230 13.86 4.41 -11.85
CA HIS A 230 14.96 5.35 -11.60
C HIS A 230 15.95 5.45 -12.76
N THR A 231 15.95 4.51 -13.70
CA THR A 231 16.75 4.67 -14.91
C THR A 231 16.22 5.81 -15.78
N PRO A 232 17.10 6.67 -16.34
CA PRO A 232 16.75 7.75 -17.26
C PRO A 232 16.38 7.21 -18.65
N ARG A 233 15.51 6.19 -18.70
CA ARG A 233 15.02 5.57 -19.93
C ARG A 233 13.66 6.17 -20.30
N LEU A 234 13.37 6.29 -21.59
CA LEU A 234 12.11 6.82 -22.13
C LEU A 234 10.86 6.23 -21.43
N HIS A 235 10.90 4.93 -21.15
CA HIS A 235 9.79 4.24 -20.49
C HIS A 235 9.55 4.65 -19.03
N SER A 236 10.63 4.98 -18.30
CA SER A 236 10.54 5.51 -16.94
C SER A 236 9.85 6.87 -16.93
N TRP A 237 10.18 7.71 -17.92
CA TRP A 237 9.57 9.02 -18.07
C TRP A 237 8.08 8.90 -18.39
N LEU A 238 7.69 8.02 -19.32
CA LEU A 238 6.28 7.72 -19.62
C LEU A 238 5.54 7.23 -18.37
N LEU A 239 6.14 6.29 -17.63
CA LEU A 239 5.54 5.72 -16.43
C LEU A 239 5.30 6.79 -15.34
N ARG A 240 6.27 7.68 -15.11
CA ARG A 240 6.10 8.82 -14.19
C ARG A 240 4.99 9.76 -14.63
N ARG A 241 4.85 10.00 -15.94
CA ARG A 241 3.77 10.83 -16.51
C ARG A 241 2.41 10.17 -16.36
N ILE A 242 2.31 8.86 -16.56
CA ILE A 242 1.07 8.10 -16.38
C ILE A 242 0.68 8.08 -14.91
N ILE A 243 1.63 7.87 -13.98
CA ILE A 243 1.37 7.96 -12.55
C ILE A 243 0.91 9.37 -12.17
N ALA A 244 1.61 10.41 -12.63
CA ALA A 244 1.22 11.79 -12.38
C ALA A 244 -0.18 12.10 -12.96
N LEU A 245 -0.47 11.63 -14.16
CA LEU A 245 -1.79 11.78 -14.79
C LEU A 245 -2.85 10.98 -14.03
N ALA A 246 -2.53 9.79 -13.54
CA ALA A 246 -3.44 8.97 -12.75
C ALA A 246 -3.80 9.64 -11.42
N LEU A 247 -2.84 10.34 -10.82
CA LEU A 247 -3.02 11.12 -9.61
C LEU A 247 -3.80 12.42 -9.88
N LEU A 248 -3.52 13.08 -11.01
CA LEU A 248 -4.11 14.37 -11.35
C LEU A 248 -5.48 14.26 -12.02
N ALA A 249 -5.74 13.21 -12.79
CA ALA A 249 -6.98 13.09 -13.56
C ALA A 249 -8.23 13.10 -12.68
N PRO A 250 -8.33 12.34 -11.57
CA PRO A 250 -9.50 12.42 -10.68
C PRO A 250 -9.70 13.84 -10.13
N LEU A 251 -8.61 14.54 -9.82
CA LEU A 251 -8.62 15.91 -9.30
C LEU A 251 -9.05 16.93 -10.36
N VAL A 252 -8.59 16.77 -11.60
CA VAL A 252 -8.96 17.64 -12.74
C VAL A 252 -10.42 17.45 -13.11
N VAL A 253 -10.89 16.20 -13.21
CA VAL A 253 -12.30 15.89 -13.48
C VAL A 253 -13.19 16.54 -12.41
N GLU A 254 -12.70 16.66 -11.17
CA GLU A 254 -13.49 17.16 -10.04
C GLU A 254 -13.62 18.67 -10.08
N VAL A 255 -12.49 19.35 -10.27
CA VAL A 255 -12.45 20.79 -10.44
C VAL A 255 -13.33 21.20 -11.62
N VAL A 256 -13.26 20.48 -12.74
CA VAL A 256 -14.08 20.75 -13.92
C VAL A 256 -15.56 20.53 -13.63
N ALA A 257 -15.93 19.40 -13.01
CA ALA A 257 -17.33 19.12 -12.64
C ALA A 257 -17.92 20.22 -11.75
N ARG A 258 -17.14 20.71 -10.77
CA ARG A 258 -17.56 21.78 -9.86
C ARG A 258 -17.72 23.13 -10.56
N VAL A 259 -16.80 23.47 -11.45
CA VAL A 259 -16.87 24.72 -12.24
C VAL A 259 -18.08 24.74 -13.17
N ILE A 260 -18.48 23.59 -13.71
CA ILE A 260 -19.67 23.45 -14.59
C ILE A 260 -20.98 23.50 -13.78
N GLY A 261 -20.93 23.50 -12.45
CA GLY A 261 -22.12 23.60 -11.60
C GLY A 261 -22.87 22.28 -11.42
N TYR A 262 -22.20 21.14 -11.63
CA TYR A 262 -22.72 19.81 -11.25
C TYR A 262 -22.69 19.63 -9.72
N ASN A 263 -23.38 20.50 -8.98
CA ASN A 263 -23.55 20.40 -7.53
C ASN A 263 -24.75 19.51 -7.13
N ASP A 264 -25.53 19.05 -8.11
CA ASP A 264 -26.74 18.29 -7.85
C ASP A 264 -26.45 16.80 -7.62
N ILE A 265 -27.34 16.12 -6.88
CA ILE A 265 -27.22 14.71 -6.43
C ILE A 265 -26.93 13.75 -7.61
N GLY A 266 -27.32 14.12 -8.84
CA GLY A 266 -27.00 13.37 -10.07
C GLY A 266 -25.51 13.39 -10.45
N GLY A 267 -24.81 14.51 -10.21
CA GLY A 267 -23.36 14.63 -10.46
C GLY A 267 -22.54 13.75 -9.53
N ALA A 268 -22.97 13.62 -8.27
CA ALA A 268 -22.34 12.74 -7.29
C ALA A 268 -22.38 11.26 -7.68
N ARG A 269 -23.50 10.80 -8.23
CA ARG A 269 -23.65 9.42 -8.71
C ARG A 269 -22.76 9.15 -9.93
N LEU A 270 -22.73 10.08 -10.89
CA LEU A 270 -21.86 9.96 -12.06
C LEU A 270 -20.39 9.87 -11.62
N TYR A 271 -20.00 10.64 -10.60
CA TYR A 271 -18.66 10.65 -10.00
C TYR A 271 -18.26 9.30 -9.40
N THR A 272 -19.15 8.70 -8.61
CA THR A 272 -18.96 7.35 -8.02
C THR A 272 -18.70 6.28 -9.07
N PHE A 273 -19.24 6.42 -10.29
CA PHE A 273 -19.02 5.46 -11.38
C PHE A 273 -17.82 5.83 -12.26
N LEU A 274 -17.62 7.10 -12.59
CA LEU A 274 -16.54 7.53 -13.48
C LEU A 274 -15.17 7.31 -12.88
N VAL A 275 -15.01 7.57 -11.58
CA VAL A 275 -13.69 7.51 -10.94
C VAL A 275 -13.15 6.08 -10.88
N PRO A 276 -13.88 5.05 -10.43
CA PRO A 276 -13.41 3.67 -10.51
C PRO A 276 -13.11 3.22 -11.93
N ILE A 277 -13.86 3.69 -12.93
CA ILE A 277 -13.61 3.39 -14.34
C ILE A 277 -12.29 4.01 -14.77
N VAL A 278 -12.06 5.29 -14.45
CA VAL A 278 -10.81 6.00 -14.73
C VAL A 278 -9.64 5.32 -14.01
N ASP A 279 -9.78 4.97 -12.73
CA ASP A 279 -8.77 4.24 -11.97
C ASP A 279 -8.47 2.88 -12.58
N LEU A 280 -9.49 2.14 -13.05
CA LEU A 280 -9.33 0.87 -13.72
C LEU A 280 -8.55 1.02 -15.04
N PHE A 281 -8.88 2.03 -15.86
CA PHE A 281 -8.15 2.31 -17.09
C PHE A 281 -6.71 2.74 -16.83
N LEU A 282 -6.49 3.57 -15.81
CA LEU A 282 -5.18 4.03 -15.41
C LEU A 282 -4.33 2.89 -14.86
N LEU A 283 -4.89 2.05 -13.99
CA LEU A 283 -4.24 0.85 -13.46
C LEU A 283 -3.92 -0.14 -14.58
N SER A 284 -4.87 -0.39 -15.49
CA SER A 284 -4.66 -1.26 -16.65
C SER A 284 -3.54 -0.74 -17.55
N GLY A 285 -3.55 0.56 -17.87
CA GLY A 285 -2.49 1.21 -18.64
C GLY A 285 -1.13 1.16 -17.92
N LEU A 286 -1.12 1.36 -16.60
CA LEU A 286 0.08 1.27 -15.78
C LEU A 286 0.65 -0.15 -15.80
N ILE A 287 -0.19 -1.17 -15.61
CA ILE A 287 0.16 -2.59 -15.67
C ILE A 287 0.78 -2.90 -17.04
N TRP A 288 0.11 -2.48 -18.12
CA TRP A 288 0.58 -2.70 -19.48
C TRP A 288 1.96 -2.07 -19.74
N VAL A 289 2.17 -0.82 -19.32
CA VAL A 289 3.48 -0.15 -19.47
C VAL A 289 4.55 -0.85 -18.64
N LEU A 290 4.24 -1.21 -17.39
CA LEU A 290 5.18 -1.94 -16.52
C LEU A 290 5.59 -3.28 -17.15
N GLU A 291 4.65 -3.97 -17.78
CA GLU A 291 4.89 -5.23 -18.48
C GLU A 291 5.75 -5.03 -19.73
N GLN A 292 5.46 -4.05 -20.58
CA GLN A 292 6.27 -3.72 -21.77
C GLN A 292 7.72 -3.42 -21.40
N VAL A 293 7.92 -2.63 -20.33
CA VAL A 293 9.26 -2.31 -19.82
C VAL A 293 10.00 -3.56 -19.37
N HIS A 294 9.28 -4.50 -18.76
CA HIS A 294 9.85 -5.75 -18.32
C HIS A 294 10.28 -6.62 -19.49
N TYR A 295 9.42 -6.78 -20.51
CA TYR A 295 9.74 -7.53 -21.72
C TYR A 295 10.95 -6.95 -22.46
N ALA A 296 11.01 -5.62 -22.62
CA ALA A 296 12.14 -4.96 -23.26
C ALA A 296 13.47 -5.17 -22.51
N GLY A 297 13.43 -5.15 -21.17
CA GLY A 297 14.61 -5.40 -20.33
C GLY A 297 15.10 -6.84 -20.38
N ALA A 298 14.18 -7.81 -20.40
CA ALA A 298 14.53 -9.23 -20.51
C ALA A 298 15.17 -9.54 -21.87
N HIS A 299 14.63 -8.98 -22.95
CA HIS A 299 15.14 -9.21 -24.29
C HIS A 299 16.54 -8.61 -24.49
N THR A 300 16.78 -7.37 -24.04
CA THR A 300 18.11 -6.74 -24.12
C THR A 300 19.16 -7.50 -23.31
N SER A 301 18.79 -8.01 -22.13
CA SER A 301 19.70 -8.81 -21.30
C SER A 301 20.05 -10.14 -21.98
N ALA A 302 19.08 -10.80 -22.61
CA ALA A 302 19.31 -12.04 -23.36
C ALA A 302 20.23 -11.81 -24.57
N VAL A 303 20.01 -10.73 -25.33
CA VAL A 303 20.86 -10.36 -26.48
C VAL A 303 22.29 -10.06 -26.03
N LEU A 304 22.47 -9.33 -24.92
CA LEU A 304 23.79 -9.04 -24.36
C LEU A 304 24.51 -10.32 -23.94
N GLN A 305 23.84 -11.22 -23.22
CA GLN A 305 24.41 -12.52 -22.83
C GLN A 305 24.79 -13.36 -24.03
N GLN A 306 23.95 -13.39 -25.08
CA GLN A 306 24.26 -14.10 -26.31
C GLN A 306 25.47 -13.49 -27.03
N SER A 307 25.57 -12.16 -27.09
CA SER A 307 26.72 -11.48 -27.69
C SER A 307 28.02 -11.75 -26.90
N GLU A 308 27.96 -11.73 -25.56
CA GLU A 308 29.11 -12.03 -24.70
C GLU A 308 29.58 -13.47 -24.87
N GLN A 309 28.64 -14.43 -24.91
CA GLN A 309 28.96 -15.82 -25.18
C GLN A 309 29.61 -15.99 -26.57
N ARG A 310 29.10 -15.29 -27.58
CA ARG A 310 29.67 -15.31 -28.94
C ARG A 310 31.10 -14.75 -28.96
N TYR A 311 31.36 -13.64 -28.27
CA TYR A 311 32.73 -13.10 -28.14
C TYR A 311 33.66 -14.02 -27.38
N ARG A 312 33.19 -14.65 -26.29
CA ARG A 312 33.99 -15.63 -25.53
C ARG A 312 34.36 -16.84 -26.39
N LEU A 313 33.45 -17.32 -27.25
CA LEU A 313 33.73 -18.42 -28.19
C LEU A 313 34.72 -17.99 -29.28
N LEU A 314 34.59 -16.77 -29.82
CA LEU A 314 35.53 -16.24 -30.80
C LEU A 314 36.93 -16.13 -30.19
N ILE A 315 37.07 -15.55 -29.00
CA ILE A 315 38.37 -15.41 -28.31
C ILE A 315 39.01 -16.78 -28.04
N LYS A 316 38.22 -17.78 -27.61
CA LYS A 316 38.71 -19.15 -27.38
C LYS A 316 39.17 -19.86 -28.66
N ASN A 317 38.62 -19.50 -29.81
CA ASN A 317 38.92 -20.13 -31.11
C ASN A 317 39.98 -19.38 -31.93
N ILE A 318 40.50 -18.24 -31.44
CA ILE A 318 41.64 -17.59 -32.09
C ILE A 318 42.87 -18.50 -31.90
N PRO A 319 43.52 -18.97 -32.98
CA PRO A 319 44.67 -19.85 -32.88
C PRO A 319 45.78 -19.16 -32.08
N ASN A 320 46.30 -19.87 -31.06
CA ASN A 320 47.34 -19.42 -30.14
C ASN A 320 48.48 -18.70 -30.88
N GLY A 321 48.50 -17.37 -30.86
CA GLY A 321 49.55 -16.61 -31.56
C GLY A 321 49.30 -15.12 -31.78
N SER A 322 48.06 -14.62 -31.71
CA SER A 322 47.81 -13.16 -31.80
C SER A 322 47.82 -12.52 -30.42
N VAL A 323 48.98 -12.02 -30.00
CA VAL A 323 49.11 -11.11 -28.86
C VAL A 323 48.64 -9.73 -29.33
N PHE A 324 47.55 -9.23 -28.78
CA PHE A 324 47.17 -7.83 -28.98
C PHE A 324 48.19 -6.95 -28.23
N SER A 325 49.11 -6.32 -28.96
CA SER A 325 49.89 -5.21 -28.41
C SER A 325 48.94 -4.03 -28.20
N VAL A 326 48.65 -3.71 -26.94
CA VAL A 326 47.91 -2.51 -26.53
C VAL A 326 48.83 -1.30 -26.59
#